data_AF-A0A9E2DEB4-F1
#
_entry.id   AF-A0A9E2DEB4-F1
#
_cell.length_a   1.000
_cell.length_b   1.000
_cell.length_c   1.000
_cell.angle_alpha   90.00
_cell.angle_beta   90.00
_cell.angle_gamma   90.00
#
_symmetry.space_group_name_H-M   'P 1'
#
loop_
_entity.id
_entity.type
_entity.pdbx_description
1 polymer ?
#
loop_
_entity_poly.entity_id
_entity_poly.type
_entity_poly.pdbx_seq_one_letter_code
_entity_poly.pdbx_strand_id
1 'polypeptide(L)'
;MTESIAEKRSIKDRLEQALIQHRAGQLRNAEALYQGILNEAPEYPDALHLLGLIRGEQGQEQIGIELIERALRKRPLAAAYHHNIAGLYRRVGDMALASARFQDAFTLKPDYGEAYQGYAEMVTFAPQDPFLNAVEQQLTNPKLNDQTRCYLHFAAGKYLDDTAEYDQAFKHYELANDLAARSFSTTKNRQFFQDIVYFQPDLQSIEAQAQPVGDEPMPIFVVGMPRSGTSLVEQILASHSRVFGAGELNDLATVSLQLIQTLKAQSAPAGMRRDESSHRVQVAVDRAQARYLRALRDRDYGQGIQWIVDKHPLNFRFLGLLRAMIPGAKVVHVRRHPLDTCLSCFFQNFTKGQDYSFNLSNLGQFYIDYQRLMNHWSAIPGLDIHTVTYESLLAAPQAVIESLLAFCELPFEPACLTFYDTVRPVSTASFNQVRQPIYQTSKARWRHYAQHLGPLARVLDLDAESPAMITESRL
;
A
#
# COMPACT_ATOMS: atom_id res chain seq x y z
N MET A 1 -28.44 -31.15 -27.69
CA MET A 1 -28.68 -30.74 -26.29
C MET A 1 -27.62 -31.28 -25.32
N THR A 2 -26.99 -32.43 -25.62
CA THR A 2 -25.92 -33.05 -24.82
C THR A 2 -24.55 -32.37 -24.94
N GLU A 3 -24.17 -31.87 -26.12
CA GLU A 3 -22.91 -31.11 -26.32
C GLU A 3 -22.85 -29.83 -25.47
N SER A 4 -23.92 -29.03 -25.47
CA SER A 4 -24.02 -27.80 -24.65
C SER A 4 -23.87 -28.04 -23.14
N ILE A 5 -24.25 -29.24 -22.64
CA ILE A 5 -24.12 -29.59 -21.22
C ILE A 5 -22.69 -30.01 -20.91
N ALA A 6 -22.03 -30.75 -21.80
CA ALA A 6 -20.62 -31.13 -21.65
C ALA A 6 -19.68 -29.91 -21.77
N GLU A 7 -19.93 -29.00 -22.71
CA GLU A 7 -19.21 -27.73 -22.86
C GLU A 7 -19.35 -26.83 -21.62
N LYS A 8 -20.58 -26.66 -21.11
CA LYS A 8 -20.84 -25.88 -19.89
C LYS A 8 -20.14 -26.46 -18.66
N ARG A 9 -20.00 -27.79 -18.59
CA ARG A 9 -19.25 -28.46 -17.52
C ARG A 9 -17.75 -28.16 -17.60
N SER A 10 -17.18 -28.13 -18.82
CA SER A 10 -15.78 -27.77 -19.07
C SER A 10 -15.44 -26.29 -18.73
N ILE A 11 -16.33 -25.34 -19.03
CA ILE A 11 -16.12 -23.93 -18.66
C ILE A 11 -16.13 -23.74 -17.14
N LYS A 12 -17.07 -24.39 -16.44
CA LYS A 12 -17.17 -24.29 -14.98
C LYS A 12 -15.91 -24.84 -14.29
N ASP A 13 -15.43 -26.00 -14.72
CA ASP A 13 -14.22 -26.62 -14.16
C ASP A 13 -12.98 -25.73 -14.38
N ARG A 14 -12.84 -25.13 -15.58
CA ARG A 14 -11.78 -24.17 -15.87
C ARG A 14 -11.90 -22.88 -15.06
N LEU A 15 -13.11 -22.39 -14.81
CA LEU A 15 -13.34 -21.22 -13.96
C LEU A 15 -12.92 -21.50 -12.51
N GLU A 16 -13.25 -22.69 -11.99
CA GLU A 16 -12.82 -23.12 -10.65
C GLU A 16 -11.29 -23.22 -10.57
N GLN A 17 -10.63 -23.80 -11.57
CA GLN A 17 -9.16 -23.81 -11.66
C GLN A 17 -8.58 -22.40 -11.70
N ALA A 18 -9.16 -21.51 -12.51
CA ALA A 18 -8.70 -20.13 -12.62
C ALA A 18 -8.82 -19.39 -11.28
N LEU A 19 -9.93 -19.59 -10.55
CA LEU A 19 -10.13 -19.05 -9.21
C LEU A 19 -9.11 -19.58 -8.20
N ILE A 20 -8.75 -20.86 -8.26
CA ILE A 20 -7.70 -21.42 -7.39
C ILE A 20 -6.36 -20.73 -7.68
N GLN A 21 -5.99 -20.58 -8.96
CA GLN A 21 -4.75 -19.91 -9.35
C GLN A 21 -4.73 -18.43 -8.96
N HIS A 22 -5.86 -17.73 -9.15
CA HIS A 22 -6.03 -16.34 -8.77
C HIS A 22 -5.85 -16.17 -7.25
N ARG A 23 -6.53 -16.99 -6.45
CA ARG A 23 -6.40 -16.97 -4.97
C ARG A 23 -4.97 -17.33 -4.51
N ALA A 24 -4.25 -18.15 -5.27
CA ALA A 24 -2.85 -18.46 -5.03
C ALA A 24 -1.87 -17.37 -5.49
N GLY A 25 -2.36 -16.26 -6.07
CA GLY A 25 -1.53 -15.16 -6.60
C GLY A 25 -0.84 -15.50 -7.92
N GLN A 26 -1.17 -16.62 -8.56
CA GLN A 26 -0.62 -17.02 -9.86
C GLN A 26 -1.38 -16.31 -10.99
N LEU A 27 -1.34 -14.98 -10.99
CA LEU A 27 -2.19 -14.14 -11.84
C LEU A 27 -2.03 -14.43 -13.33
N ARG A 28 -0.81 -14.71 -13.81
CA ARG A 28 -0.59 -15.09 -15.23
C ARG A 28 -1.30 -16.38 -15.62
N ASN A 29 -1.31 -17.37 -14.73
CA ASN A 29 -1.98 -18.65 -14.98
C ASN A 29 -3.50 -18.47 -14.94
N ALA A 30 -4.00 -17.69 -13.98
CA ALA A 30 -5.42 -17.35 -13.88
C ALA A 30 -5.90 -16.57 -15.11
N GLU A 31 -5.12 -15.58 -15.56
CA GLU A 31 -5.39 -14.77 -16.75
C GLU A 31 -5.53 -15.64 -18.00
N ALA A 32 -4.58 -16.54 -18.25
CA ALA A 32 -4.62 -17.45 -19.40
C ALA A 32 -5.90 -18.32 -19.39
N LEU A 33 -6.32 -18.79 -18.22
CA LEU A 33 -7.56 -19.58 -18.08
C LEU A 33 -8.81 -18.72 -18.33
N TYR A 34 -8.88 -17.50 -17.78
CA TYR A 34 -10.01 -16.60 -18.05
C TYR A 34 -10.09 -16.22 -19.53
N GLN A 35 -8.97 -15.93 -20.18
CA GLN A 35 -8.93 -15.67 -21.62
C GLN A 35 -9.38 -16.88 -22.43
N GLY A 36 -8.94 -18.08 -22.06
CA GLY A 36 -9.41 -19.33 -22.69
C GLY A 36 -10.93 -19.50 -22.60
N ILE A 37 -11.53 -19.19 -21.44
CA ILE A 37 -12.98 -19.19 -21.27
C ILE A 37 -13.64 -18.13 -22.18
N LEU A 38 -13.08 -16.93 -22.27
CA LEU A 38 -13.64 -15.84 -23.08
C LEU A 38 -13.47 -16.06 -24.59
N ASN A 39 -12.48 -16.84 -25.03
CA ASN A 39 -12.36 -17.23 -26.44
C ASN A 39 -13.53 -18.13 -26.89
N GLU A 40 -14.04 -18.98 -26.00
CA GLU A 40 -15.18 -19.86 -26.27
C GLU A 40 -16.52 -19.19 -25.95
N ALA A 41 -16.58 -18.41 -24.87
CA ALA A 41 -17.76 -17.69 -24.40
C ALA A 41 -17.41 -16.22 -24.11
N PRO A 42 -17.39 -15.34 -25.14
CA PRO A 42 -16.90 -13.95 -25.02
C PRO A 42 -17.60 -13.08 -23.98
N GLU A 43 -18.83 -13.44 -23.62
CA GLU A 43 -19.66 -12.69 -22.68
C GLU A 43 -19.90 -13.47 -21.37
N TYR A 44 -19.00 -14.40 -21.01
CA TYR A 44 -19.11 -15.17 -19.77
C TYR A 44 -18.86 -14.26 -18.54
N PRO A 45 -19.86 -13.98 -17.70
CA PRO A 45 -19.79 -12.84 -16.77
C PRO A 45 -18.68 -12.96 -15.71
N ASP A 46 -18.50 -14.15 -15.13
CA ASP A 46 -17.50 -14.34 -14.08
C ASP A 46 -16.07 -14.25 -14.60
N ALA A 47 -15.82 -14.72 -15.82
CA ALA A 47 -14.50 -14.64 -16.46
C ALA A 47 -14.18 -13.19 -16.87
N LEU A 48 -15.17 -12.45 -17.42
CA LEU A 48 -15.04 -11.02 -17.68
C LEU A 48 -14.71 -10.24 -16.40
N HIS A 49 -15.49 -10.47 -15.34
CA HIS A 49 -15.31 -9.80 -14.06
C HIS A 49 -13.93 -10.06 -13.44
N LEU A 50 -13.50 -11.32 -13.37
CA LEU A 50 -12.25 -11.70 -12.73
C LEU A 50 -11.02 -11.32 -13.58
N LEU A 51 -11.12 -11.37 -14.91
CA LEU A 51 -10.08 -10.83 -15.78
C LEU A 51 -9.99 -9.30 -15.63
N GLY A 52 -11.12 -8.61 -15.50
CA GLY A 52 -11.15 -7.17 -15.24
C GLY A 52 -10.43 -6.78 -13.95
N LEU A 53 -10.58 -7.58 -12.89
CA LEU A 53 -9.80 -7.40 -11.66
C LEU A 53 -8.29 -7.56 -11.88
N ILE A 54 -7.86 -8.61 -12.59
CA ILE A 54 -6.44 -8.83 -12.91
C ILE A 54 -5.87 -7.65 -13.72
N ARG A 55 -6.61 -7.15 -14.71
CA ARG A 55 -6.22 -5.98 -15.50
C ARG A 55 -6.05 -4.74 -14.62
N GLY A 56 -6.97 -4.52 -13.69
CA GLY A 56 -6.83 -3.48 -12.67
C GLY A 56 -5.59 -3.67 -11.78
N GLU A 57 -5.26 -4.88 -11.36
CA GLU A 57 -4.03 -5.14 -10.58
C GLU A 57 -2.73 -4.91 -11.39
N GLN A 58 -2.81 -5.02 -12.71
CA GLN A 58 -1.71 -4.76 -13.64
C GLN A 58 -1.57 -3.29 -14.04
N GLY A 59 -2.38 -2.38 -13.47
CA GLY A 59 -2.38 -0.94 -13.84
C GLY A 59 -3.05 -0.66 -15.19
N GLN A 60 -3.92 -1.57 -15.65
CA GLN A 60 -4.75 -1.40 -16.84
C GLN A 60 -6.20 -1.15 -16.41
N GLU A 61 -6.43 -0.10 -15.63
CA GLU A 61 -7.70 0.16 -14.95
C GLU A 61 -8.87 0.31 -15.93
N GLN A 62 -8.70 1.06 -17.04
CA GLN A 62 -9.75 1.28 -18.03
C GLN A 62 -10.19 -0.04 -18.68
N ILE A 63 -9.25 -0.90 -19.05
CA ILE A 63 -9.54 -2.25 -19.57
C ILE A 63 -10.29 -3.07 -18.51
N GLY A 64 -9.87 -2.96 -17.25
CA GLY A 64 -10.55 -3.58 -16.13
C GLY A 64 -12.02 -3.13 -16.00
N ILE A 65 -12.27 -1.84 -16.08
CA ILE A 65 -13.61 -1.23 -16.01
C ILE A 65 -14.48 -1.76 -17.15
N GLU A 66 -14.02 -1.67 -18.40
CA GLU A 66 -14.76 -2.14 -19.58
C GLU A 66 -15.19 -3.62 -19.47
N LEU A 67 -14.29 -4.47 -18.97
CA LEU A 67 -14.57 -5.89 -18.75
C LEU A 67 -15.62 -6.11 -17.67
N ILE A 68 -15.55 -5.42 -16.53
CA ILE A 68 -16.55 -5.58 -15.46
C ILE A 68 -17.90 -4.96 -15.89
N GLU A 69 -17.93 -3.88 -16.65
CA GLU A 69 -19.18 -3.33 -17.21
C GLU A 69 -19.88 -4.31 -18.14
N ARG A 70 -19.11 -5.05 -18.98
CA ARG A 70 -19.65 -6.15 -19.79
C ARG A 70 -20.25 -7.24 -18.90
N ALA A 71 -19.57 -7.61 -17.82
CA ALA A 71 -20.07 -8.59 -16.86
C ALA A 71 -21.39 -8.11 -16.19
N LEU A 72 -21.47 -6.83 -15.82
CA LEU A 72 -22.67 -6.20 -15.24
C LEU A 72 -23.86 -6.18 -16.20
N ARG A 73 -23.63 -5.94 -17.50
CA ARG A 73 -24.71 -6.03 -18.51
C ARG A 73 -25.36 -7.41 -18.56
N LYS A 74 -24.61 -8.47 -18.23
CA LYS A 74 -25.13 -9.85 -18.18
C LYS A 74 -25.71 -10.24 -16.83
N ARG A 75 -25.16 -9.71 -15.74
CA ARG A 75 -25.60 -10.02 -14.38
C ARG A 75 -25.69 -8.74 -13.52
N PRO A 76 -26.72 -7.90 -13.74
CA PRO A 76 -26.81 -6.59 -13.11
C PRO A 76 -27.06 -6.63 -11.60
N LEU A 77 -27.53 -7.76 -11.07
CA LEU A 77 -27.81 -7.95 -9.64
C LEU A 77 -26.65 -8.58 -8.85
N ALA A 78 -25.46 -8.73 -9.47
CA ALA A 78 -24.29 -9.27 -8.78
C ALA A 78 -23.61 -8.20 -7.93
N ALA A 79 -23.93 -8.17 -6.62
CA ALA A 79 -23.35 -7.21 -5.67
C ALA A 79 -21.80 -7.16 -5.71
N ALA A 80 -21.15 -8.32 -5.87
CA ALA A 80 -19.69 -8.40 -5.98
C ALA A 80 -19.11 -7.64 -7.17
N TYR A 81 -19.83 -7.58 -8.30
CA TYR A 81 -19.36 -6.87 -9.50
C TYR A 81 -19.41 -5.36 -9.28
N HIS A 82 -20.48 -4.87 -8.64
CA HIS A 82 -20.61 -3.46 -8.27
C HIS A 82 -19.54 -3.05 -7.26
N HIS A 83 -19.30 -3.84 -6.22
CA HIS A 83 -18.21 -3.59 -5.27
C HIS A 83 -16.84 -3.48 -5.95
N ASN A 84 -16.53 -4.45 -6.82
CA ASN A 84 -15.22 -4.52 -7.46
C ASN A 84 -15.00 -3.42 -8.52
N ILE A 85 -16.03 -3.07 -9.30
CA ILE A 85 -15.92 -1.94 -10.23
C ILE A 85 -15.85 -0.60 -9.49
N ALA A 86 -16.49 -0.46 -8.32
CA ALA A 86 -16.36 0.73 -7.48
C ALA A 86 -14.90 0.95 -7.07
N GLY A 87 -14.19 -0.13 -6.72
CA GLY A 87 -12.76 -0.11 -6.45
C GLY A 87 -11.90 0.34 -7.65
N LEU A 88 -12.30 0.05 -8.89
CA LEU A 88 -11.62 0.54 -10.09
C LEU A 88 -11.92 2.01 -10.35
N TYR A 89 -13.20 2.42 -10.30
CA TYR A 89 -13.60 3.83 -10.43
C TYR A 89 -12.89 4.72 -9.42
N ARG A 90 -12.78 4.26 -8.17
CA ARG A 90 -12.03 4.95 -7.12
C ARG A 90 -10.56 5.16 -7.48
N ARG A 91 -9.91 4.17 -8.09
CA ARG A 91 -8.49 4.27 -8.48
C ARG A 91 -8.28 5.29 -9.58
N VAL A 92 -9.13 5.31 -10.61
CA VAL A 92 -9.03 6.28 -11.73
C VAL A 92 -9.51 7.68 -11.35
N GLY A 93 -10.26 7.83 -10.26
CA GLY A 93 -10.70 9.11 -9.72
C GLY A 93 -12.17 9.45 -9.99
N ASP A 94 -12.95 8.52 -10.55
CA ASP A 94 -14.38 8.69 -10.84
C ASP A 94 -15.21 8.46 -9.57
N MET A 95 -15.07 9.38 -8.60
CA MET A 95 -15.62 9.21 -7.25
C MET A 95 -17.15 9.09 -7.23
N ALA A 96 -17.85 9.81 -8.10
CA ALA A 96 -19.30 9.72 -8.21
C ALA A 96 -19.76 8.32 -8.65
N LEU A 97 -19.09 7.72 -9.63
CA LEU A 97 -19.39 6.36 -10.09
C LEU A 97 -18.99 5.34 -9.03
N ALA A 98 -17.84 5.51 -8.36
CA ALA A 98 -17.42 4.64 -7.27
C ALA A 98 -18.46 4.60 -6.13
N SER A 99 -18.89 5.77 -5.63
CA SER A 99 -19.89 5.87 -4.57
C SER A 99 -21.21 5.22 -4.95
N ALA A 100 -21.73 5.48 -6.16
CA ALA A 100 -22.95 4.85 -6.66
C ALA A 100 -22.84 3.33 -6.71
N ARG A 101 -21.68 2.78 -7.14
CA ARG A 101 -21.47 1.33 -7.24
C ARG A 101 -21.29 0.65 -5.89
N PHE A 102 -20.66 1.30 -4.91
CA PHE A 102 -20.68 0.77 -3.53
C PHE A 102 -22.10 0.73 -2.96
N GLN A 103 -22.90 1.79 -3.19
CA GLN A 103 -24.31 1.83 -2.79
C GLN A 103 -25.13 0.71 -3.44
N ASP A 104 -24.98 0.49 -4.75
CA ASP A 104 -25.61 -0.63 -5.44
C ASP A 104 -25.23 -1.98 -4.81
N ALA A 105 -23.96 -2.18 -4.45
CA ALA A 105 -23.49 -3.43 -3.85
C ALA A 105 -24.16 -3.72 -2.50
N PHE A 106 -24.19 -2.75 -1.58
CA PHE A 106 -24.84 -2.96 -0.28
C PHE A 106 -26.37 -2.86 -0.31
N THR A 107 -26.96 -2.27 -1.36
CA THR A 107 -28.41 -2.34 -1.60
C THR A 107 -28.83 -3.74 -2.06
N LEU A 108 -28.06 -4.33 -2.98
CA LEU A 108 -28.32 -5.68 -3.51
C LEU A 108 -28.02 -6.78 -2.48
N LYS A 109 -27.03 -6.56 -1.61
CA LYS A 109 -26.65 -7.47 -0.54
C LYS A 109 -26.41 -6.66 0.74
N PRO A 110 -27.43 -6.54 1.62
CA PRO A 110 -27.35 -5.71 2.84
C PRO A 110 -26.25 -6.09 3.83
N ASP A 111 -25.74 -7.32 3.79
CA ASP A 111 -24.61 -7.79 4.60
C ASP A 111 -23.26 -7.71 3.85
N TYR A 112 -23.16 -6.95 2.75
CA TYR A 112 -21.90 -6.73 2.02
C TYR A 112 -21.02 -5.70 2.73
N GLY A 113 -20.49 -6.06 3.90
CA GLY A 113 -19.72 -5.13 4.77
C GLY A 113 -18.57 -4.41 4.05
N GLU A 114 -17.87 -5.09 3.14
CA GLU A 114 -16.76 -4.50 2.38
C GLU A 114 -17.20 -3.30 1.53
N ALA A 115 -18.45 -3.30 1.04
CA ALA A 115 -19.01 -2.19 0.27
C ALA A 115 -19.39 -1.01 1.18
N TYR A 116 -19.86 -1.26 2.41
CA TYR A 116 -20.07 -0.19 3.40
C TYR A 116 -18.75 0.50 3.75
N GLN A 117 -17.68 -0.27 4.02
CA GLN A 117 -16.37 0.30 4.30
C GLN A 117 -15.83 1.07 3.09
N GLY A 118 -15.90 0.49 1.89
CA GLY A 118 -15.46 1.14 0.65
C GLY A 118 -16.19 2.46 0.38
N TYR A 119 -17.50 2.52 0.64
CA TYR A 119 -18.27 3.76 0.57
C TYR A 119 -17.84 4.78 1.65
N ALA A 120 -17.70 4.35 2.91
CA ALA A 120 -17.33 5.24 4.01
C ALA A 120 -15.93 5.86 3.85
N GLU A 121 -14.97 5.12 3.26
CA GLU A 121 -13.64 5.64 2.94
C GLU A 121 -13.67 6.72 1.84
N MET A 122 -14.70 6.73 1.00
CA MET A 122 -14.84 7.65 -0.12
C MET A 122 -15.45 8.98 0.26
N VAL A 123 -16.37 8.97 1.21
CA VAL A 123 -17.22 10.14 1.52
C VAL A 123 -16.77 10.82 2.82
N THR A 124 -17.18 12.07 2.96
CA THR A 124 -17.14 12.81 4.22
C THR A 124 -18.57 12.95 4.71
N PHE A 125 -18.86 12.39 5.87
CA PHE A 125 -20.21 12.40 6.43
C PHE A 125 -20.52 13.72 7.13
N ALA A 126 -21.78 14.14 7.04
CA ALA A 126 -22.35 15.18 7.88
C ALA A 126 -23.14 14.53 9.04
N PRO A 127 -23.33 15.23 10.17
CA PRO A 127 -24.21 14.75 11.23
C PRO A 127 -25.60 14.41 10.69
N GLN A 128 -26.22 13.35 11.23
CA GLN A 128 -27.55 12.83 10.88
C GLN A 128 -27.68 12.17 9.50
N ASP A 129 -26.57 11.91 8.80
CA ASP A 129 -26.63 11.10 7.57
C ASP A 129 -27.13 9.67 7.92
N PRO A 130 -28.10 9.11 7.15
CA PRO A 130 -28.74 7.83 7.47
C PRO A 130 -27.80 6.62 7.39
N PHE A 131 -26.58 6.78 6.87
CA PHE A 131 -25.59 5.73 6.75
C PHE A 131 -25.29 5.05 8.09
N LEU A 132 -25.09 5.83 9.16
CA LEU A 132 -24.77 5.24 10.48
C LEU A 132 -25.91 4.34 10.96
N ASN A 133 -27.17 4.78 10.85
CA ASN A 133 -28.34 3.98 11.23
C ASN A 133 -28.41 2.66 10.45
N ALA A 134 -28.09 2.68 9.14
CA ALA A 134 -28.06 1.48 8.32
C ALA A 134 -26.96 0.49 8.78
N VAL A 135 -25.76 1.01 9.08
CA VAL A 135 -24.64 0.23 9.62
C VAL A 135 -24.97 -0.38 10.98
N GLU A 136 -25.52 0.42 11.90
CA GLU A 136 -25.92 -0.03 13.23
C GLU A 136 -27.01 -1.11 13.15
N GLN A 137 -28.01 -0.93 12.28
CA GLN A 137 -29.03 -1.94 12.04
C GLN A 137 -28.41 -3.27 11.57
N GLN A 138 -27.44 -3.24 10.64
CA GLN A 138 -26.73 -4.45 10.23
C GLN A 138 -25.97 -5.09 11.40
N LEU A 139 -25.30 -4.30 12.23
CA LEU A 139 -24.55 -4.82 13.38
C LEU A 139 -25.43 -5.56 14.40
N THR A 140 -26.74 -5.28 14.46
CA THR A 140 -27.69 -6.04 15.29
C THR A 140 -27.96 -7.47 14.78
N ASN A 141 -27.68 -7.78 13.51
CA ASN A 141 -27.96 -9.09 12.93
C ASN A 141 -27.02 -10.17 13.51
N PRO A 142 -27.54 -11.16 14.26
CA PRO A 142 -26.71 -12.16 14.92
C PRO A 142 -26.03 -13.13 13.94
N LYS A 143 -26.45 -13.16 12.66
CA LYS A 143 -25.91 -14.07 11.65
C LYS A 143 -24.68 -13.52 10.91
N LEU A 144 -24.29 -12.27 11.16
CA LEU A 144 -23.08 -11.71 10.56
C LEU A 144 -21.83 -12.40 11.09
N ASN A 145 -20.96 -12.82 10.17
CA ASN A 145 -19.63 -13.28 10.52
C ASN A 145 -18.74 -12.11 10.98
N ASP A 146 -17.65 -12.44 11.68
CA ASP A 146 -16.73 -11.46 12.27
C ASP A 146 -16.10 -10.55 11.21
N GLN A 147 -15.78 -11.08 10.03
CA GLN A 147 -15.20 -10.28 8.94
C GLN A 147 -16.16 -9.18 8.46
N THR A 148 -17.46 -9.49 8.38
CA THR A 148 -18.48 -8.52 7.97
C THR A 148 -18.68 -7.47 9.07
N ARG A 149 -18.71 -7.90 10.34
CA ARG A 149 -18.76 -6.98 11.50
C ARG A 149 -17.56 -6.05 11.55
N CYS A 150 -16.36 -6.57 11.28
CA CYS A 150 -15.13 -5.80 11.19
C CYS A 150 -15.28 -4.65 10.18
N TYR A 151 -15.72 -4.94 8.95
CA TYR A 151 -15.93 -3.93 7.92
C TYR A 151 -16.97 -2.86 8.34
N LEU A 152 -18.08 -3.28 8.93
CA LEU A 152 -19.13 -2.37 9.40
C LEU A 152 -18.64 -1.47 10.54
N HIS A 153 -17.84 -1.99 11.48
CA HIS A 153 -17.28 -1.17 12.54
C HIS A 153 -16.22 -0.17 12.04
N PHE A 154 -15.39 -0.52 11.05
CA PHE A 154 -14.53 0.47 10.39
C PHE A 154 -15.35 1.58 9.72
N ALA A 155 -16.46 1.22 9.07
CA ALA A 155 -17.37 2.19 8.44
C ALA A 155 -18.04 3.12 9.47
N ALA A 156 -18.54 2.57 10.60
CA ALA A 156 -19.11 3.36 11.69
C ALA A 156 -18.08 4.29 12.35
N GLY A 157 -16.87 3.78 12.61
CA GLY A 157 -15.76 4.58 13.15
C GLY A 157 -15.42 5.77 12.25
N LYS A 158 -15.40 5.57 10.93
CA LYS A 158 -15.17 6.64 9.95
C LYS A 158 -16.27 7.70 9.93
N TYR A 159 -17.54 7.28 9.99
CA TYR A 159 -18.66 8.21 10.11
C TYR A 159 -18.51 9.09 11.37
N LEU A 160 -18.28 8.46 12.53
CA LEU A 160 -18.23 9.16 13.82
C LEU A 160 -17.01 10.08 13.92
N ASP A 161 -15.89 9.71 13.29
CA ASP A 161 -14.72 10.57 13.14
C ASP A 161 -15.03 11.83 12.31
N ASP A 162 -15.70 11.69 11.16
CA ASP A 162 -16.10 12.83 10.33
C ASP A 162 -17.06 13.77 11.06
N THR A 163 -17.93 13.24 11.92
CA THR A 163 -18.90 14.01 12.71
C THR A 163 -18.38 14.44 14.10
N ALA A 164 -17.08 14.28 14.35
CA ALA A 164 -16.40 14.67 15.60
C ALA A 164 -16.89 13.96 16.89
N GLU A 165 -17.49 12.77 16.76
CA GLU A 165 -17.92 11.88 17.85
C GLU A 165 -16.75 10.95 18.26
N TYR A 166 -15.62 11.54 18.65
CA TYR A 166 -14.32 10.85 18.72
C TYR A 166 -14.27 9.63 19.65
N ASP A 167 -14.95 9.67 20.79
CA ASP A 167 -14.95 8.54 21.74
C ASP A 167 -15.70 7.33 21.20
N GLN A 168 -16.85 7.57 20.57
CA GLN A 168 -17.62 6.52 19.92
C GLN A 168 -16.88 5.99 18.69
N ALA A 169 -16.24 6.89 17.92
CA ALA A 169 -15.41 6.52 16.78
C ALA A 169 -14.29 5.56 17.22
N PHE A 170 -13.56 5.91 18.28
CA PHE A 170 -12.45 5.07 18.77
C PHE A 170 -12.93 3.69 19.21
N LYS A 171 -14.05 3.61 19.94
CA LYS A 171 -14.66 2.33 20.34
C LYS A 171 -15.00 1.44 19.14
N HIS A 172 -15.53 2.02 18.06
CA HIS A 172 -15.79 1.27 16.83
C HIS A 172 -14.49 0.79 16.16
N TYR A 173 -13.46 1.63 16.11
CA TYR A 173 -12.15 1.19 15.58
C TYR A 173 -11.53 0.09 16.43
N GLU A 174 -11.63 0.14 17.77
CA GLU A 174 -11.16 -0.93 18.66
C GLU A 174 -11.87 -2.26 18.38
N LEU A 175 -13.21 -2.25 18.35
CA LEU A 175 -14.01 -3.43 18.01
C LEU A 175 -13.68 -3.97 16.61
N ALA A 176 -13.51 -3.10 15.62
CA ALA A 176 -13.14 -3.50 14.27
C ALA A 176 -11.77 -4.18 14.24
N ASN A 177 -10.80 -3.63 14.96
CA ASN A 177 -9.44 -4.15 15.03
C ASN A 177 -9.38 -5.50 15.77
N ASP A 178 -10.14 -5.69 16.84
CA ASP A 178 -10.26 -6.95 17.56
C ASP A 178 -10.86 -8.05 16.67
N LEU A 179 -11.93 -7.74 15.94
CA LEU A 179 -12.61 -8.68 15.03
C LEU A 179 -11.76 -9.05 13.81
N ALA A 180 -10.82 -8.19 13.41
CA ALA A 180 -9.87 -8.53 12.34
C ALA A 180 -8.94 -9.69 12.73
N ALA A 181 -8.83 -9.99 14.04
CA ALA A 181 -8.12 -11.14 14.62
C ALA A 181 -6.68 -11.29 14.08
N ARG A 182 -5.99 -10.16 13.84
CA ARG A 182 -4.64 -10.15 13.29
C ARG A 182 -3.62 -10.54 14.36
N SER A 183 -2.69 -11.43 13.99
CA SER A 183 -1.61 -11.84 14.88
C SER A 183 -0.30 -11.18 14.45
N PHE A 184 0.37 -10.53 15.40
CA PHE A 184 1.70 -9.96 15.19
C PHE A 184 2.64 -10.33 16.32
N SER A 185 3.85 -10.76 15.97
CA SER A 185 4.90 -11.08 16.94
C SER A 185 6.00 -10.02 16.86
N THR A 186 6.07 -9.20 17.91
CA THR A 186 7.12 -8.18 18.09
C THR A 186 8.51 -8.82 18.08
N THR A 187 8.68 -9.97 18.72
CA THR A 187 9.95 -10.72 18.74
C THR A 187 10.37 -11.18 17.35
N LYS A 188 9.45 -11.81 16.58
CA LYS A 188 9.76 -12.25 15.21
C LYS A 188 10.08 -11.06 14.30
N ASN A 189 9.38 -9.94 14.44
CA ASN A 189 9.66 -8.73 13.68
C ASN A 189 11.05 -8.17 14.00
N ARG A 190 11.40 -8.07 15.29
CA ARG A 190 12.72 -7.61 15.72
C ARG A 190 13.83 -8.49 15.15
N GLN A 191 13.67 -9.82 15.25
CA GLN A 191 14.62 -10.77 14.68
C GLN A 191 14.74 -10.59 13.17
N PHE A 192 13.62 -10.41 12.46
CA PHE A 192 13.64 -10.18 11.02
C PHE A 192 14.40 -8.90 10.64
N PHE A 193 14.22 -7.79 11.38
CA PHE A 193 14.98 -6.55 11.12
C PHE A 193 16.47 -6.72 11.43
N GLN A 194 16.81 -7.45 12.50
CA GLN A 194 18.19 -7.78 12.82
C GLN A 194 18.83 -8.61 11.71
N ASP A 195 18.15 -9.66 11.24
CA ASP A 195 18.60 -10.51 10.14
C ASP A 195 18.96 -9.67 8.92
N ILE A 196 18.10 -8.75 8.50
CA ILE A 196 18.35 -7.85 7.36
C ILE A 196 19.64 -7.03 7.56
N VAL A 197 19.88 -6.49 8.75
CA VAL A 197 21.10 -5.74 9.08
C VAL A 197 22.34 -6.64 9.04
N TYR A 198 22.23 -7.90 9.48
CA TYR A 198 23.37 -8.83 9.51
C TYR A 198 23.80 -9.36 8.14
N PHE A 199 22.99 -9.22 7.07
CA PHE A 199 23.41 -9.57 5.70
C PHE A 199 24.24 -8.47 5.01
N GLN A 200 24.65 -7.43 5.74
CA GLN A 200 25.45 -6.29 5.26
C GLN A 200 27.00 -6.43 5.21
N PRO A 201 27.70 -7.36 5.90
CA PRO A 201 29.17 -7.26 6.07
C PRO A 201 29.99 -7.21 4.77
N ASP A 202 29.50 -7.82 3.70
CA ASP A 202 30.21 -7.92 2.41
C ASP A 202 29.63 -6.96 1.33
N LEU A 203 28.67 -6.09 1.65
CA LEU A 203 28.04 -5.23 0.62
C LEU A 203 29.00 -4.18 0.04
N GLN A 204 30.00 -3.72 0.81
CA GLN A 204 31.00 -2.78 0.29
C GLN A 204 31.84 -3.37 -0.85
N SER A 205 32.17 -4.67 -0.82
CA SER A 205 32.94 -5.32 -1.89
C SER A 205 32.06 -5.60 -3.12
N ILE A 206 30.76 -5.84 -2.90
CA ILE A 206 29.75 -6.05 -3.95
C ILE A 206 29.42 -4.74 -4.68
N GLU A 207 29.24 -3.66 -3.93
CA GLU A 207 29.00 -2.32 -4.47
C GLU A 207 30.14 -1.84 -5.37
N ALA A 208 31.38 -2.16 -5.00
CA ALA A 208 32.56 -1.82 -5.81
C ALA A 208 32.57 -2.52 -7.18
N GLN A 209 31.78 -3.58 -7.37
CA GLN A 209 31.69 -4.37 -8.60
C GLN A 209 30.39 -4.13 -9.37
N ALA A 210 29.41 -3.46 -8.74
CA ALA A 210 28.12 -3.20 -9.34
C ALA A 210 28.27 -2.28 -10.56
N GLN A 211 27.76 -2.73 -11.71
CA GLN A 211 27.77 -1.94 -12.92
C GLN A 211 26.65 -0.89 -12.89
N PRO A 212 26.85 0.29 -13.50
CA PRO A 212 25.78 1.26 -13.69
C PRO A 212 24.58 0.62 -14.37
N VAL A 213 23.38 1.00 -13.93
CA VAL A 213 22.17 0.78 -14.73
C VAL A 213 22.37 1.56 -16.04
N GLY A 214 22.05 0.95 -17.18
CA GLY A 214 22.22 1.59 -18.50
C GLY A 214 21.32 2.83 -18.69
N ASP A 215 20.94 3.14 -19.93
CA ASP A 215 20.09 4.32 -20.26
C ASP A 215 18.62 4.19 -19.81
N GLU A 216 18.35 3.40 -18.78
CA GLU A 216 17.00 3.11 -18.29
C GLU A 216 16.56 4.09 -17.21
N PRO A 217 15.23 4.31 -17.05
CA PRO A 217 14.73 5.15 -15.98
C PRO A 217 15.20 4.66 -14.61
N MET A 218 15.82 5.55 -13.84
CA MET A 218 16.33 5.22 -12.52
C MET A 218 15.19 5.22 -11.49
N PRO A 219 15.18 4.28 -10.54
CA PRO A 219 14.15 4.24 -9.51
C PRO A 219 14.40 5.27 -8.40
N ILE A 220 13.33 5.97 -8.01
CA ILE A 220 13.24 6.76 -6.77
C ILE A 220 12.40 5.98 -5.78
N PHE A 221 12.97 5.65 -4.62
CA PHE A 221 12.26 4.91 -3.58
C PHE A 221 11.64 5.87 -2.58
N VAL A 222 10.32 5.90 -2.51
CA VAL A 222 9.61 6.67 -1.47
C VAL A 222 9.21 5.72 -0.35
N VAL A 223 9.86 5.86 0.81
CA VAL A 223 9.75 4.94 1.94
C VAL A 223 9.32 5.64 3.22
N GLY A 224 8.83 4.89 4.19
CA GLY A 224 8.43 5.41 5.49
C GLY A 224 7.44 4.50 6.20
N MET A 225 6.85 4.98 7.28
CA MET A 225 5.68 4.30 7.83
C MET A 225 4.48 4.46 6.87
N PRO A 226 3.63 3.44 6.73
CA PRO A 226 2.30 3.66 6.16
C PRO A 226 1.63 4.84 6.87
N ARG A 227 0.85 5.64 6.12
CA ARG A 227 0.14 6.82 6.63
C ARG A 227 1.03 8.01 7.07
N SER A 228 2.32 8.02 6.74
CA SER A 228 3.22 9.16 6.98
C SER A 228 3.18 10.25 5.89
N GLY A 229 2.43 10.05 4.80
CA GLY A 229 2.37 10.99 3.67
C GLY A 229 3.19 10.57 2.44
N THR A 230 3.67 9.33 2.38
CA THR A 230 4.42 8.79 1.23
C THR A 230 3.67 8.91 -0.10
N SER A 231 2.36 8.67 -0.12
CA SER A 231 1.55 8.81 -1.35
C SER A 231 1.43 10.26 -1.83
N LEU A 232 1.45 11.25 -0.92
CA LEU A 232 1.47 12.66 -1.28
C LEU A 232 2.81 13.03 -1.94
N VAL A 233 3.92 12.56 -1.36
CA VAL A 233 5.26 12.76 -1.93
C VAL A 233 5.40 12.09 -3.30
N GLU A 234 4.89 10.87 -3.46
CA GLU A 234 4.83 10.21 -4.77
C GLU A 234 4.02 11.05 -5.78
N GLN A 235 2.85 11.56 -5.37
CA GLN A 235 2.02 12.38 -6.25
C GLN A 235 2.74 13.65 -6.70
N ILE A 236 3.40 14.36 -5.79
CA ILE A 236 4.21 15.55 -6.09
C ILE A 236 5.30 15.23 -7.13
N LEU A 237 6.02 14.13 -6.93
CA LEU A 237 7.07 13.69 -7.86
C LEU A 237 6.48 13.30 -9.21
N ALA A 238 5.39 12.53 -9.23
CA ALA A 238 4.71 12.08 -10.44
C ALA A 238 4.03 13.19 -11.24
N SER A 239 3.89 14.39 -10.66
CA SER A 239 3.45 15.59 -11.38
C SER A 239 4.54 16.22 -12.25
N HIS A 240 5.80 15.81 -12.09
CA HIS A 240 6.89 16.24 -12.97
C HIS A 240 6.87 15.45 -14.27
N SER A 241 7.03 16.15 -15.40
CA SER A 241 7.03 15.59 -16.76
C SER A 241 8.01 14.44 -17.05
N ARG A 242 9.06 14.26 -16.22
CA ARG A 242 10.12 13.24 -16.40
C ARG A 242 10.00 12.07 -15.41
N VAL A 243 8.93 12.04 -14.61
CA VAL A 243 8.76 11.10 -13.51
C VAL A 243 7.47 10.32 -13.67
N PHE A 244 7.57 9.00 -13.56
CA PHE A 244 6.41 8.10 -13.53
C PHE A 244 6.18 7.56 -12.12
N GLY A 245 4.98 7.77 -11.56
CA GLY A 245 4.58 7.20 -10.27
C GLY A 245 4.06 5.77 -10.41
N ALA A 246 4.86 4.76 -10.06
CA ALA A 246 4.50 3.35 -10.24
C ALA A 246 3.65 2.76 -9.10
N GLY A 247 3.41 3.51 -8.02
CA GLY A 247 2.64 3.04 -6.86
C GLY A 247 3.39 2.06 -5.96
N GLU A 248 2.63 1.24 -5.24
CA GLU A 248 3.15 0.29 -4.25
C GLU A 248 3.55 -1.03 -4.92
N LEU A 249 4.83 -1.13 -5.31
CA LEU A 249 5.38 -2.33 -5.96
C LEU A 249 5.82 -3.37 -4.93
N ASN A 250 5.54 -4.65 -5.22
CA ASN A 250 6.02 -5.78 -4.41
C ASN A 250 7.32 -6.39 -4.94
N ASP A 251 7.81 -5.89 -6.07
CA ASP A 251 8.95 -6.45 -6.80
C ASP A 251 10.23 -6.39 -5.97
N LEU A 252 10.54 -5.25 -5.34
CA LEU A 252 11.72 -5.10 -4.48
C LEU A 252 11.65 -6.07 -3.29
N ALA A 253 10.53 -6.11 -2.56
CA ALA A 253 10.37 -7.03 -1.44
C ALA A 253 10.55 -8.49 -1.87
N THR A 254 10.03 -8.88 -3.03
CA THR A 254 10.15 -10.24 -3.57
C THR A 254 11.60 -10.61 -3.84
N VAL A 255 12.33 -9.77 -4.57
CA VAL A 255 13.73 -10.06 -4.92
C VAL A 255 14.64 -9.98 -3.69
N SER A 256 14.40 -9.06 -2.77
CA SER A 256 15.18 -8.93 -1.54
C SER A 256 15.00 -10.13 -0.61
N LEU A 257 13.77 -10.64 -0.45
CA LEU A 257 13.52 -11.84 0.37
C LEU A 257 14.15 -13.08 -0.24
N GLN A 258 14.09 -13.25 -1.57
CA GLN A 258 14.76 -14.34 -2.28
C GLN A 258 16.28 -14.26 -2.14
N LEU A 259 16.83 -13.05 -2.22
CA LEU A 259 18.25 -12.81 -2.00
C LEU A 259 18.65 -13.21 -0.57
N ILE A 260 17.95 -12.71 0.46
CA ILE A 260 18.20 -13.09 1.86
C ILE A 260 18.18 -14.61 2.05
N GLN A 261 17.19 -15.31 1.48
CA GLN A 261 17.11 -16.76 1.56
C GLN A 261 18.30 -17.45 0.89
N THR A 262 18.70 -16.98 -0.29
CA THR A 262 19.86 -17.48 -1.02
C THR A 262 21.14 -17.29 -0.22
N LEU A 263 21.35 -16.11 0.36
CA LEU A 263 22.52 -15.80 1.18
C LEU A 263 22.56 -16.64 2.45
N LYS A 264 21.42 -16.81 3.12
CA LYS A 264 21.29 -17.71 4.29
C LYS A 264 21.66 -19.15 3.94
N ALA A 265 21.18 -19.67 2.81
CA ALA A 265 21.48 -21.04 2.37
C ALA A 265 22.96 -21.23 1.97
N GLN A 266 23.62 -20.15 1.53
CA GLN A 266 25.02 -20.15 1.10
C GLN A 266 26.01 -19.77 2.21
N SER A 267 25.51 -19.36 3.38
CA SER A 267 26.34 -19.04 4.54
C SER A 267 27.07 -20.31 5.01
N ALA A 268 28.36 -20.43 4.68
CA ALA A 268 29.19 -21.56 5.06
C ALA A 268 29.42 -21.60 6.58
N PRO A 269 29.74 -22.77 7.17
CA PRO A 269 30.34 -22.83 8.50
C PRO A 269 31.58 -21.93 8.54
N ALA A 270 31.79 -21.23 9.66
CA ALA A 270 32.93 -20.34 9.85
C ALA A 270 34.24 -21.00 9.39
N GLY A 271 34.86 -20.49 8.31
CA GLY A 271 36.17 -20.97 7.82
C GLY A 271 36.33 -21.25 6.32
N MET A 272 35.27 -21.17 5.49
CA MET A 272 35.41 -21.27 4.02
C MET A 272 35.90 -19.94 3.41
N ARG A 273 36.79 -20.03 2.41
CA ARG A 273 37.53 -18.91 1.80
C ARG A 273 36.61 -17.78 1.30
N ARG A 274 36.96 -16.53 1.67
CA ARG A 274 36.23 -15.28 1.36
C ARG A 274 35.98 -15.03 -0.14
N ASP A 275 36.81 -15.56 -1.03
CA ASP A 275 36.74 -15.22 -2.46
C ASP A 275 35.63 -15.97 -3.21
N GLU A 276 35.44 -17.28 -2.95
CA GLU A 276 34.37 -18.07 -3.56
C GLU A 276 32.98 -17.68 -3.03
N SER A 277 32.89 -17.25 -1.77
CA SER A 277 31.66 -16.67 -1.21
C SER A 277 31.33 -15.34 -1.89
N SER A 278 32.31 -14.46 -2.10
CA SER A 278 32.09 -13.13 -2.69
C SER A 278 31.51 -13.20 -4.11
N HIS A 279 32.05 -14.07 -4.98
CA HIS A 279 31.52 -14.22 -6.35
C HIS A 279 30.08 -14.76 -6.38
N ARG A 280 29.75 -15.73 -5.52
CA ARG A 280 28.38 -16.29 -5.46
C ARG A 280 27.37 -15.26 -4.99
N VAL A 281 27.75 -14.43 -4.01
CA VAL A 281 26.92 -13.34 -3.54
C VAL A 281 26.71 -12.31 -4.64
N GLN A 282 27.76 -11.92 -5.38
CA GLN A 282 27.63 -11.00 -6.53
C GLN A 282 26.64 -11.51 -7.57
N VAL A 283 26.75 -12.77 -8.00
CA VAL A 283 25.80 -13.38 -8.97
C VAL A 283 24.36 -13.35 -8.46
N ALA A 284 24.14 -13.55 -7.16
CA ALA A 284 22.81 -13.48 -6.56
C ALA A 284 22.25 -12.04 -6.57
N VAL A 285 23.10 -11.05 -6.28
CA VAL A 285 22.75 -9.62 -6.33
C VAL A 285 22.45 -9.18 -7.75
N ASP A 286 23.29 -9.52 -8.73
CA ASP A 286 23.08 -9.20 -10.15
C ASP A 286 21.77 -9.78 -10.67
N ARG A 287 21.45 -11.02 -10.28
CA ARG A 287 20.18 -11.67 -10.63
C ARG A 287 18.99 -10.96 -10.00
N ALA A 288 19.09 -10.53 -8.74
CA ALA A 288 18.05 -9.79 -8.05
C ALA A 288 17.83 -8.41 -8.71
N GLN A 289 18.92 -7.69 -9.03
CA GLN A 289 18.89 -6.42 -9.77
C GLN A 289 18.19 -6.60 -11.11
N ALA A 290 18.67 -7.52 -11.96
CA ALA A 290 18.11 -7.74 -13.29
C ALA A 290 16.62 -8.10 -13.25
N ARG A 291 16.20 -8.87 -12.25
CA ARG A 291 14.79 -9.21 -12.05
C ARG A 291 13.94 -8.01 -11.65
N TYR A 292 14.43 -7.16 -10.75
CA TYR A 292 13.73 -5.95 -10.35
C TYR A 292 13.61 -4.95 -11.51
N LEU A 293 14.73 -4.64 -12.18
CA LEU A 293 14.73 -3.72 -13.31
C LEU A 293 13.81 -4.20 -14.44
N ARG A 294 13.79 -5.51 -14.74
CA ARG A 294 12.84 -6.08 -15.70
C ARG A 294 11.38 -5.82 -15.30
N ALA A 295 11.04 -6.00 -14.02
CA ALA A 295 9.68 -5.75 -13.54
C ALA A 295 9.27 -4.27 -13.62
N LEU A 296 10.23 -3.35 -13.58
CA LEU A 296 9.98 -1.92 -13.89
C LEU A 296 9.79 -1.70 -15.39
N ARG A 297 10.60 -2.34 -16.25
CA ARG A 297 10.55 -2.21 -17.72
C ARG A 297 9.25 -2.73 -18.33
N ASP A 298 8.67 -3.78 -17.77
CA ASP A 298 7.44 -4.41 -18.29
C ASP A 298 6.19 -3.50 -18.11
N ARG A 299 6.37 -2.25 -17.63
CA ARG A 299 5.31 -1.25 -17.43
C ARG A 299 5.34 -0.22 -18.56
N ASP A 300 4.16 0.24 -18.96
CA ASP A 300 4.02 1.34 -19.92
C ASP A 300 4.03 2.68 -19.18
N TYR A 301 5.18 3.37 -19.20
CA TYR A 301 5.36 4.69 -18.59
C TYR A 301 5.48 5.82 -19.62
N GLY A 302 5.38 5.53 -20.92
CA GLY A 302 5.50 6.53 -22.00
C GLY A 302 6.94 6.98 -22.32
N GLN A 303 7.07 7.84 -23.33
CA GLN A 303 8.36 8.37 -23.79
C GLN A 303 8.84 9.54 -22.93
N GLY A 304 10.16 9.65 -22.73
CA GLY A 304 10.78 10.79 -22.04
C GLY A 304 10.85 10.68 -20.51
N ILE A 305 10.32 9.60 -19.92
CA ILE A 305 10.49 9.30 -18.50
C ILE A 305 11.94 8.96 -18.21
N GLN A 306 12.50 9.62 -17.19
CA GLN A 306 13.87 9.39 -16.70
C GLN A 306 13.87 8.76 -15.30
N TRP A 307 12.77 8.88 -14.56
CA TRP A 307 12.66 8.39 -13.20
C TRP A 307 11.36 7.63 -12.98
N ILE A 308 11.44 6.52 -12.26
CA ILE A 308 10.28 5.74 -11.83
C ILE A 308 10.20 5.78 -10.31
N VAL A 309 9.10 6.27 -9.75
CA VAL A 309 8.88 6.25 -8.30
C VAL A 309 8.31 4.90 -7.90
N ASP A 310 9.11 4.09 -7.21
CA ASP A 310 8.66 2.91 -6.46
C ASP A 310 8.32 3.36 -5.04
N LYS A 311 7.05 3.71 -4.82
CA LYS A 311 6.57 4.11 -3.51
C LYS A 311 5.93 2.91 -2.86
N HIS A 312 6.68 2.22 -2.00
CA HIS A 312 6.12 1.26 -1.07
C HIS A 312 6.67 1.57 0.33
N PRO A 313 5.84 1.98 1.32
CA PRO A 313 6.35 2.47 2.60
C PRO A 313 7.34 1.50 3.25
N LEU A 314 6.98 0.20 3.25
CA LEU A 314 7.76 -0.87 3.88
C LEU A 314 9.05 -1.25 3.14
N ASN A 315 9.36 -0.65 1.97
CA ASN A 315 10.66 -0.85 1.31
C ASN A 315 11.83 -0.33 2.16
N PHE A 316 11.56 0.48 3.20
CA PHE A 316 12.56 0.85 4.21
C PHE A 316 13.30 -0.36 4.80
N ARG A 317 12.65 -1.54 4.81
CA ARG A 317 13.23 -2.78 5.30
C ARG A 317 14.44 -3.21 4.49
N PHE A 318 14.52 -2.86 3.20
CA PHE A 318 15.48 -3.45 2.28
C PHE A 318 16.52 -2.45 1.75
N LEU A 319 16.62 -1.24 2.33
CA LEU A 319 17.47 -0.18 1.78
C LEU A 319 18.95 -0.56 1.67
N GLY A 320 19.46 -1.33 2.63
CA GLY A 320 20.83 -1.80 2.54
C GLY A 320 21.07 -2.80 1.39
N LEU A 321 20.08 -3.62 1.02
CA LEU A 321 20.17 -4.49 -0.17
C LEU A 321 19.96 -3.69 -1.46
N LEU A 322 19.07 -2.70 -1.41
CA LEU A 322 18.83 -1.79 -2.53
C LEU A 322 20.13 -1.10 -2.96
N ARG A 323 20.96 -0.65 -2.01
CA ARG A 323 22.25 -0.04 -2.29
C ARG A 323 23.16 -0.91 -3.16
N ALA A 324 23.26 -2.20 -2.84
CA ALA A 324 24.07 -3.14 -3.62
C ALA A 324 23.43 -3.52 -4.95
N MET A 325 22.10 -3.56 -4.99
CA MET A 325 21.36 -3.91 -6.20
C MET A 325 21.31 -2.75 -7.19
N ILE A 326 21.24 -1.49 -6.76
CA ILE A 326 21.01 -0.34 -7.65
C ILE A 326 21.84 0.84 -7.15
N PRO A 327 23.14 0.87 -7.48
CA PRO A 327 24.00 2.02 -7.16
C PRO A 327 23.42 3.30 -7.74
N GLY A 328 23.37 4.37 -6.94
CA GLY A 328 22.80 5.66 -7.35
C GLY A 328 21.28 5.78 -7.23
N ALA A 329 20.58 4.75 -6.75
CA ALA A 329 19.16 4.87 -6.42
C ALA A 329 18.92 5.96 -5.37
N LYS A 330 17.92 6.81 -5.61
CA LYS A 330 17.53 7.88 -4.69
C LYS A 330 16.52 7.35 -3.68
N VAL A 331 16.75 7.58 -2.39
CA VAL A 331 15.80 7.21 -1.34
C VAL A 331 15.20 8.46 -0.71
N VAL A 332 13.88 8.60 -0.82
CA VAL A 332 13.10 9.65 -0.17
C VAL A 332 12.37 9.03 1.03
N HIS A 333 12.79 9.40 2.23
CA HIS A 333 12.18 8.95 3.47
C HIS A 333 11.15 9.96 3.96
N VAL A 334 9.88 9.55 4.06
CA VAL A 334 8.80 10.41 4.55
C VAL A 334 8.50 10.11 6.01
N ARG A 335 8.68 11.13 6.86
CA ARG A 335 8.45 11.06 8.31
C ARG A 335 7.28 11.98 8.69
N ARG A 336 6.48 11.54 9.65
CA ARG A 336 5.36 12.28 10.25
C ARG A 336 5.35 11.99 11.74
N HIS A 337 4.71 12.86 12.53
CA HIS A 337 4.53 12.67 13.97
C HIS A 337 4.08 11.24 14.30
N PRO A 338 4.73 10.56 15.27
CA PRO A 338 4.47 9.15 15.57
C PRO A 338 3.02 8.88 15.95
N LEU A 339 2.43 9.70 16.83
CA LEU A 339 1.04 9.50 17.25
C LEU A 339 0.03 9.67 16.10
N ASP A 340 0.23 10.65 15.20
CA ASP A 340 -0.65 10.82 14.03
C ASP A 340 -0.49 9.65 13.05
N THR A 341 0.73 9.19 12.85
CA THR A 341 1.05 8.08 11.94
C THR A 341 0.43 6.77 12.45
N CYS A 342 0.67 6.44 13.71
CA CYS A 342 0.14 5.24 14.34
C CYS A 342 -1.38 5.29 14.47
N LEU A 343 -1.97 6.41 14.89
CA LEU A 343 -3.43 6.54 14.91
C LEU A 343 -4.03 6.33 13.52
N SER A 344 -3.45 6.93 12.48
CA SER A 344 -3.96 6.73 11.13
C SER A 344 -3.78 5.29 10.64
N CYS A 345 -2.75 4.57 11.09
CA CYS A 345 -2.61 3.13 10.81
C CYS A 345 -3.68 2.30 11.54
N PHE A 346 -3.97 2.64 12.80
CA PHE A 346 -4.98 1.94 13.61
C PHE A 346 -6.40 2.09 13.04
N PHE A 347 -6.68 3.22 12.38
CA PHE A 347 -7.97 3.45 11.72
C PHE A 347 -8.08 2.87 10.31
N GLN A 348 -6.99 2.34 9.76
CA GLN A 348 -6.98 1.76 8.42
C GLN A 348 -7.07 0.24 8.49
N ASN A 349 -8.10 -0.33 7.87
CA ASN A 349 -8.22 -1.77 7.69
C ASN A 349 -7.25 -2.27 6.61
N PHE A 350 -6.00 -2.52 6.97
CA PHE A 350 -5.00 -3.06 6.04
C PHE A 350 -5.28 -4.54 5.73
N THR A 351 -5.29 -4.88 4.44
CA THR A 351 -5.64 -6.23 4.01
C THR A 351 -4.46 -7.21 4.03
N LYS A 352 -3.22 -6.73 3.84
CA LYS A 352 -2.01 -7.57 3.72
C LYS A 352 -0.74 -6.91 4.30
N GLY A 353 -0.07 -7.58 5.23
CA GLY A 353 1.33 -7.27 5.60
C GLY A 353 1.55 -6.19 6.66
N GLN A 354 0.48 -5.59 7.20
CA GLN A 354 0.53 -4.62 8.30
C GLN A 354 -0.20 -5.10 9.56
N ASP A 355 -0.13 -6.40 9.88
CA ASP A 355 -0.87 -6.99 11.02
C ASP A 355 -0.56 -6.31 12.38
N TYR A 356 0.59 -5.63 12.50
CA TYR A 356 0.95 -4.83 13.68
C TYR A 356 0.02 -3.62 13.92
N SER A 357 -0.70 -3.14 12.91
CA SER A 357 -1.53 -1.92 13.01
C SER A 357 -2.81 -2.09 13.80
N PHE A 358 -3.23 -3.33 14.04
CA PHE A 358 -4.50 -3.66 14.68
C PHE A 358 -4.42 -3.68 16.22
N ASN A 359 -3.25 -3.35 16.78
CA ASN A 359 -3.07 -3.22 18.23
C ASN A 359 -2.10 -2.07 18.53
N LEU A 360 -2.51 -1.14 19.40
CA LEU A 360 -1.73 0.06 19.70
C LEU A 360 -0.33 -0.23 20.25
N SER A 361 -0.16 -1.24 21.09
CA SER A 361 1.15 -1.60 21.65
C SER A 361 2.07 -2.23 20.59
N ASN A 362 1.52 -3.14 19.77
CA ASN A 362 2.25 -3.73 18.65
C ASN A 362 2.69 -2.67 17.64
N LEU A 363 1.81 -1.71 17.36
CA LEU A 363 2.06 -0.61 16.46
C LEU A 363 3.16 0.32 16.98
N GLY A 364 3.14 0.66 18.27
CA GLY A 364 4.22 1.41 18.91
C GLY A 364 5.55 0.67 18.83
N GLN A 365 5.55 -0.64 19.08
CA GLN A 365 6.77 -1.43 19.02
C GLN A 365 7.33 -1.53 17.60
N PHE A 366 6.47 -1.73 16.60
CA PHE A 366 6.85 -1.71 15.20
C PHE A 366 7.42 -0.34 14.79
N TYR A 367 6.82 0.76 15.24
CA TYR A 367 7.31 2.12 14.97
C TYR A 367 8.72 2.35 15.54
N ILE A 368 9.00 1.87 16.76
CA ILE A 368 10.35 1.91 17.34
C ILE A 368 11.35 1.10 16.50
N ASP A 369 10.97 -0.11 16.08
CA ASP A 369 11.83 -0.96 15.26
C ASP A 369 12.11 -0.32 13.90
N TYR A 370 11.10 0.30 13.29
CA TYR A 370 11.23 1.11 12.08
C TYR A 370 12.21 2.27 12.26
N GLN A 371 12.06 3.07 13.32
CA GLN A 371 12.96 4.20 13.58
C GLN A 371 14.40 3.74 13.77
N ARG A 372 14.61 2.67 14.54
CA ARG A 372 15.95 2.08 14.74
C ARG A 372 16.57 1.68 13.41
N LEU A 373 15.79 1.04 12.53
CA LEU A 373 16.27 0.60 11.23
C LEU A 373 16.58 1.78 10.30
N MET A 374 15.73 2.80 10.25
CA MET A 374 16.00 4.02 9.46
C MET A 374 17.21 4.81 9.97
N ASN A 375 17.39 4.90 11.30
CA ASN A 375 18.57 5.53 11.89
C ASN A 375 19.84 4.75 11.54
N HIS A 376 19.77 3.42 11.54
CA HIS A 376 20.86 2.58 11.07
C HIS A 376 21.19 2.89 9.61
N TRP A 377 20.21 2.87 8.70
CA TRP A 377 20.44 3.17 7.28
C TRP A 377 21.01 4.57 7.03
N SER A 378 20.52 5.57 7.74
CA SER A 378 20.99 6.96 7.60
C SER A 378 22.43 7.16 8.10
N ALA A 379 22.92 6.26 8.96
CA ALA A 379 24.30 6.28 9.47
C ALA A 379 25.28 5.54 8.56
N ILE A 380 24.81 4.81 7.55
CA ILE A 380 25.67 4.08 6.61
C ILE A 380 26.17 5.03 5.52
N PRO A 381 27.50 5.19 5.33
CA PRO A 381 28.04 5.97 4.22
C PRO A 381 27.67 5.37 2.87
N GLY A 382 27.31 6.19 1.88
CA GLY A 382 27.04 5.78 0.49
C GLY A 382 25.59 5.40 0.17
N LEU A 383 24.67 5.55 1.13
CA LEU A 383 23.23 5.47 0.89
C LEU A 383 22.61 6.87 1.01
N ASP A 384 22.26 7.46 -0.13
CA ASP A 384 21.69 8.81 -0.17
C ASP A 384 20.21 8.77 0.23
N ILE A 385 19.91 9.24 1.45
CA ILE A 385 18.55 9.35 1.98
C ILE A 385 18.20 10.82 2.18
N HIS A 386 17.13 11.27 1.51
CA HIS A 386 16.53 12.58 1.74
C HIS A 386 15.27 12.44 2.59
N THR A 387 15.23 13.09 3.75
CA THR A 387 14.07 13.03 4.64
C THR A 387 13.11 14.19 4.39
N VAL A 388 11.88 13.86 3.99
CA VAL A 388 10.75 14.79 3.94
C VAL A 388 9.96 14.67 5.24
N THR A 389 9.90 15.73 6.03
CA THR A 389 9.01 15.80 7.21
C THR A 389 7.65 16.32 6.77
N TYR A 390 6.59 15.55 7.02
CA TYR A 390 5.22 15.84 6.59
C TYR A 390 4.76 17.20 7.10
N GLU A 391 5.00 17.52 8.36
CA GLU A 391 4.62 18.80 8.98
C GLU A 391 5.32 19.99 8.32
N SER A 392 6.57 19.82 7.89
CA SER A 392 7.32 20.85 7.14
C SER A 392 6.76 21.01 5.73
N LEU A 393 6.40 19.91 5.06
CA LEU A 393 5.72 19.95 3.75
C LEU A 393 4.39 20.69 3.84
N LEU A 394 3.62 20.54 4.92
CA LEU A 394 2.39 21.29 5.14
C LEU A 394 2.64 22.78 5.39
N ALA A 395 3.72 23.13 6.12
CA ALA A 395 3.99 24.49 6.55
C ALA A 395 4.67 25.34 5.46
N ALA A 396 5.55 24.75 4.66
CA ALA A 396 6.28 25.42 3.60
C ALA A 396 6.39 24.53 2.34
N PRO A 397 5.26 24.28 1.63
CA PRO A 397 5.22 23.34 0.51
C PRO A 397 6.27 23.63 -0.56
N GLN A 398 6.37 24.88 -0.99
CA GLN A 398 7.28 25.26 -2.08
C GLN A 398 8.74 24.94 -1.76
N ALA A 399 9.24 25.38 -0.61
CA ALA A 399 10.63 25.14 -0.22
C ALA A 399 10.95 23.64 -0.07
N VAL A 400 10.02 22.86 0.49
CA VAL A 400 10.21 21.41 0.65
C VAL A 400 10.17 20.69 -0.71
N ILE A 401 9.28 21.09 -1.61
CA ILE A 401 9.16 20.50 -2.96
C ILE A 401 10.39 20.83 -3.80
N GLU A 402 10.87 22.08 -3.78
CA GLU A 402 12.10 22.46 -4.48
C GLU A 402 13.31 21.67 -3.97
N SER A 403 13.45 21.51 -2.65
CA SER A 403 14.51 20.69 -2.04
C SER A 403 14.41 19.21 -2.44
N LEU A 404 13.20 18.65 -2.48
CA LEU A 404 12.94 17.27 -2.89
C LEU A 404 13.33 17.06 -4.36
N LEU A 405 12.91 17.96 -5.25
CA LEU A 405 13.24 17.89 -6.68
C LEU A 405 14.76 18.02 -6.91
N ALA A 406 15.42 18.94 -6.20
CA ALA A 406 16.87 19.10 -6.27
C ALA A 406 17.62 17.81 -5.86
N PHE A 407 17.20 17.14 -4.79
CA PHE A 407 17.76 15.85 -4.39
C PHE A 407 17.59 14.76 -5.45
N CYS A 408 16.43 14.75 -6.12
CA CYS A 408 16.12 13.84 -7.22
C CYS A 408 16.72 14.27 -8.57
N GLU A 409 17.55 15.33 -8.61
CA GLU A 409 18.17 15.85 -9.84
C GLU A 409 17.13 16.28 -10.91
N LEU A 410 16.01 16.79 -10.42
CA LEU A 410 14.90 17.31 -11.22
C LEU A 410 14.89 18.84 -11.19
N PRO A 411 14.75 19.54 -12.33
CA PRO A 411 14.46 20.96 -12.32
C PRO A 411 13.09 21.19 -11.70
N PHE A 412 12.89 22.39 -11.18
CA PHE A 412 11.58 22.76 -10.67
C PHE A 412 10.55 22.84 -11.81
N GLU A 413 9.42 22.17 -11.63
CA GLU A 413 8.23 22.31 -12.49
C GLU A 413 7.03 22.77 -11.64
N PRO A 414 6.30 23.83 -12.05
CA PRO A 414 5.15 24.32 -11.31
C PRO A 414 4.05 23.27 -11.04
N ALA A 415 3.94 22.27 -11.93
CA ALA A 415 2.99 21.16 -11.80
C ALA A 415 3.17 20.38 -10.49
N CYS A 416 4.38 20.34 -9.92
CA CYS A 416 4.65 19.70 -8.63
C CYS A 416 4.00 20.43 -7.45
N LEU A 417 3.72 21.74 -7.55
CA LEU A 417 2.97 22.49 -6.54
C LEU A 417 1.46 22.29 -6.68
N THR A 418 0.99 22.07 -7.92
CA THR A 418 -0.41 21.79 -8.24
C THR A 418 -0.64 20.30 -8.51
N PHE A 419 0.02 19.44 -7.72
CA PHE A 419 0.04 18.00 -7.91
C PHE A 419 -1.35 17.32 -7.94
N TYR A 420 -2.34 18.00 -7.37
CA TYR A 420 -3.74 17.57 -7.32
C TYR A 420 -4.45 17.68 -8.68
N ASP A 421 -3.89 18.44 -9.63
CA ASP A 421 -4.37 18.51 -11.02
C ASP A 421 -3.88 17.31 -11.86
N THR A 422 -2.87 16.57 -11.38
CA THR A 422 -2.32 15.41 -12.09
C THR A 422 -3.29 14.23 -12.05
N VAL A 423 -3.86 13.92 -13.21
CA VAL A 423 -4.75 12.78 -13.40
C VAL A 423 -3.93 11.52 -13.64
N ARG A 424 -3.88 10.64 -12.65
CA ARG A 424 -3.35 9.28 -12.78
C ARG A 424 -4.13 8.29 -11.91
N PRO A 425 -4.06 6.98 -12.18
CA PRO A 425 -4.55 5.98 -11.24
C PRO A 425 -3.79 6.05 -9.90
N VAL A 426 -4.51 5.95 -8.79
CA VAL A 426 -3.92 5.95 -7.44
C VAL A 426 -4.48 4.78 -6.63
N SER A 427 -3.63 3.78 -6.39
CA SER A 427 -3.98 2.54 -5.68
C SER A 427 -3.41 2.51 -4.26
N THR A 428 -3.77 3.48 -3.42
CA THR A 428 -3.32 3.57 -2.02
C THR A 428 -4.47 3.98 -1.09
N ALA A 429 -4.38 3.68 0.20
CA ALA A 429 -5.37 4.12 1.20
C ALA A 429 -5.41 5.66 1.41
N SER A 430 -4.47 6.41 0.83
CA SER A 430 -4.46 7.89 0.81
C SER A 430 -5.04 8.50 -0.48
N PHE A 431 -5.73 7.72 -1.32
CA PHE A 431 -6.15 8.16 -2.65
C PHE A 431 -6.93 9.49 -2.69
N ASN A 432 -7.82 9.76 -1.74
CA ASN A 432 -8.56 11.04 -1.67
C ASN A 432 -7.63 12.21 -1.36
N GLN A 433 -6.63 11.99 -0.51
CA GLN A 433 -5.75 13.06 0.00
C GLN A 433 -4.83 13.60 -1.08
N VAL A 434 -4.44 12.77 -2.04
CA VAL A 434 -3.50 13.16 -3.11
C VAL A 434 -4.19 13.88 -4.28
N ARG A 435 -5.53 13.90 -4.30
CA ARG A 435 -6.35 14.58 -5.32
C ARG A 435 -6.90 15.93 -4.81
N GLN A 436 -6.36 16.43 -3.71
CA GLN A 436 -6.78 17.68 -3.10
C GLN A 436 -5.56 18.57 -2.82
N PRO A 437 -5.73 19.90 -2.80
CA PRO A 437 -4.71 20.80 -2.29
C PRO A 437 -4.26 20.41 -0.88
N ILE A 438 -3.03 20.76 -0.53
CA ILE A 438 -2.49 20.51 0.81
C ILE A 438 -3.39 21.18 1.85
N TYR A 439 -3.89 20.39 2.82
CA TYR A 439 -4.75 20.84 3.90
C TYR A 439 -4.16 20.49 5.26
N GLN A 440 -4.56 21.22 6.31
CA GLN A 440 -3.96 21.08 7.65
C GLN A 440 -4.75 20.20 8.64
N THR A 441 -5.96 19.75 8.28
CA THR A 441 -6.85 18.99 9.19
C THR A 441 -6.27 17.65 9.65
N SER A 442 -5.26 17.12 8.96
CA SER A 442 -4.54 15.91 9.36
C SER A 442 -3.45 16.15 10.41
N LYS A 443 -3.04 17.40 10.64
CA LYS A 443 -1.95 17.74 11.57
C LYS A 443 -2.45 17.70 13.01
N ALA A 444 -1.74 16.95 13.87
CA ALA A 444 -2.07 16.81 15.29
C ALA A 444 -3.48 16.27 15.54
N ARG A 445 -4.04 15.49 14.60
CA ARG A 445 -5.34 14.82 14.74
C ARG A 445 -5.36 13.88 15.94
N TRP A 446 -4.22 13.31 16.30
CA TRP A 446 -4.07 12.47 17.49
C TRP A 446 -4.56 13.13 18.78
N ARG A 447 -4.58 14.47 18.87
CA ARG A 447 -5.05 15.22 20.05
C ARG A 447 -6.51 14.93 20.39
N HIS A 448 -7.36 14.74 19.37
CA HIS A 448 -8.77 14.38 19.57
C HIS A 448 -8.94 13.00 20.24
N TYR A 449 -7.93 12.15 20.15
CA TYR A 449 -7.94 10.77 20.65
C TYR A 449 -6.96 10.56 21.80
N ALA A 450 -6.35 11.61 22.34
CA ALA A 450 -5.25 11.51 23.29
C ALA A 450 -5.56 10.57 24.47
N GLN A 451 -6.78 10.64 25.02
CA GLN A 451 -7.23 9.79 26.12
C GLN A 451 -7.27 8.28 25.80
N HIS A 452 -7.39 7.91 24.53
CA HIS A 452 -7.42 6.52 24.07
C HIS A 452 -6.04 5.98 23.69
N LEU A 453 -5.03 6.85 23.54
CA LEU A 453 -3.70 6.48 23.03
C LEU A 453 -2.71 6.04 24.11
N GLY A 454 -3.14 5.90 25.37
CA GLY A 454 -2.30 5.48 26.49
C GLY A 454 -1.40 4.27 26.20
N PRO A 455 -1.91 3.14 25.65
CA PRO A 455 -1.09 1.98 25.31
C PRO A 455 0.03 2.29 24.30
N LEU A 456 -0.27 3.08 23.27
CA LEU A 456 0.69 3.48 22.24
C LEU A 456 1.75 4.43 22.81
N ALA A 457 1.30 5.47 23.52
CA ALA A 457 2.16 6.50 24.08
C ALA A 457 3.16 5.93 25.09
N ARG A 458 2.72 5.00 25.96
CA ARG A 458 3.61 4.26 26.87
C ARG A 458 4.73 3.50 26.14
N VAL A 459 4.43 2.85 25.01
CA VAL A 459 5.45 2.13 24.24
C VAL A 459 6.43 3.10 23.58
N LEU A 460 5.93 4.22 23.06
CA LEU A 460 6.74 5.26 22.41
C LEU A 460 7.52 6.16 23.37
N ASP A 461 7.39 5.96 24.69
CA ASP A 461 7.97 6.80 25.73
C ASP A 461 7.53 8.27 25.61
N LEU A 462 6.23 8.47 25.33
CA LEU A 462 5.58 9.77 25.26
C LEU A 462 4.66 9.93 26.48
N ASP A 463 4.87 10.97 27.28
CA ASP A 463 4.06 11.27 28.48
C ASP A 463 2.58 11.48 28.09
N ALA A 464 1.75 10.47 28.35
CA ALA A 464 0.39 10.36 27.83
C ALA A 464 -0.68 11.06 28.68
N GLU A 465 -0.32 11.69 29.80
CA GLU A 465 -1.29 12.12 30.82
C GLU A 465 -1.55 13.64 30.88
N SER A 466 -1.06 14.44 29.93
CA SER A 466 -1.55 15.82 29.80
C SER A 466 -1.59 16.29 28.35
N PRO A 467 -2.79 16.64 27.81
CA PRO A 467 -2.92 17.28 26.50
C PRO A 467 -2.06 18.56 26.35
N ALA A 468 -1.63 19.15 27.47
CA ALA A 468 -0.75 20.32 27.53
C ALA A 468 0.76 19.99 27.52
N MET A 469 1.20 18.81 27.95
CA MET A 469 2.64 18.45 28.01
C MET A 469 3.17 17.77 26.75
N ILE A 470 2.33 17.52 25.75
CA ILE A 470 2.79 17.19 24.40
C ILE A 470 3.06 18.51 23.66
N THR A 471 3.87 19.35 24.29
CA THR A 471 4.48 20.53 23.69
C THR A 471 5.96 20.53 24.06
N GLU A 472 6.78 20.41 23.01
CA GLU A 472 8.21 20.75 22.98
C GLU A 472 9.10 20.16 24.10
N SER A 473 9.45 18.88 23.98
CA SER A 473 10.85 18.45 23.90
C SER A 473 10.93 16.92 23.89
N ARG A 474 11.80 16.39 23.02
CA ARG A 474 12.09 14.96 22.77
C ARG A 474 11.16 14.24 21.78
N LEU A 475 11.22 14.67 20.52
CA LEU A 475 10.97 13.84 19.33
C LEU A 475 11.97 14.19 18.22
#